data_AF-A0A1Y1M179-F1
#
_entry.id   AF-A0A1Y1M179-F1
#
_cell.length_a   1.000
_cell.length_b   1.000
_cell.length_c   1.000
_cell.angle_alpha   90.00
_cell.angle_beta   90.00
_cell.angle_gamma   90.00
#
_symmetry.space_group_name_H-M   'P 1'
#
loop_
_entity.id
_entity.type
_entity.pdbx_description
1 polymer ?
#
loop_
_entity_poly.entity_id
_entity_poly.type
_entity_poly.pdbx_seq_one_letter_code
_entity_poly.pdbx_strand_id
1 'polypeptide(L)'
;NLIHLAYIERETVLKEVAFPCFTVVITGLLESCQHYVVTKQSNLTHWHPVLGWFAQSMDPELHAAMPHVKTQLHLLWNTQIVSILIGKSLAELVKDVESPQAATSSQNRTNPNFFKRAIEARVNRANVQKSYRALGSPEVHKIVLLCSLYYTALNTLTQLRLDILTGLCYQDRILYDLWLFLCSLGPNCGLKIFLDHLAINTKCTAPEFQMLQLFAECMTHYITILDDMEMYEQQNPFKLGDFVTVSSFLNLFLYNGVLGNLFDLKTVQSNSLFQSFHTLLMVLYKRDCRRNYTPQGHWLIKEVKVSTFMADLDKGRKKPQLLLQTMPHIIPHEDRVRLFRKYITNEKTVLGLTESACASPQSTLITVHRSRIVEDGYRQLALLPPQGLKGVIRVRFINEQGLDEAGIDQDGVFKEFLEESIKKIFDPSLNLFKVTSEERLYPSPTSYLQDNHLQLFEFVGRMLGKAVYEGIVVDVPFASFFLSQVLGQTTQALYSCVDELPSLDEELYRSLSYVKHYKGDVSELDLTFSVDEDCLGRLVTHELIPGGKAMSVTNENK
;
A
#
# COMPACT_ATOMS: atom_id res chain seq x y z
N ASN A 1 14.56 8.30 31.18
CA ASN A 1 15.24 7.77 32.39
C ASN A 1 15.23 6.24 32.51
N LEU A 2 14.10 5.55 32.71
CA LEU A 2 14.11 4.08 32.87
C LEU A 2 14.73 3.34 31.67
N ILE A 3 14.39 3.76 30.45
CA ILE A 3 14.97 3.21 29.21
C ILE A 3 16.49 3.43 29.18
N HIS A 4 16.95 4.61 29.57
CA HIS A 4 18.37 4.95 29.61
C HIS A 4 19.13 4.12 30.67
N LEU A 5 18.54 3.94 31.86
CA LEU A 5 19.11 3.09 32.90
C LEU A 5 19.20 1.63 32.45
N ALA A 6 18.14 1.11 31.81
CA ALA A 6 18.13 -0.22 31.21
C ALA A 6 19.21 -0.38 30.14
N TYR A 7 19.48 0.68 29.37
CA TYR A 7 20.58 0.69 28.42
C TYR A 7 21.96 0.68 29.10
N ILE A 8 22.18 1.46 30.15
CA ILE A 8 23.45 1.44 30.89
C ILE A 8 23.70 0.05 31.50
N GLU A 9 22.71 -0.51 32.19
CA GLU A 9 22.77 -1.81 32.89
C GLU A 9 22.34 -3.00 32.01
N ARG A 10 22.49 -2.88 30.69
CA ARG A 10 21.97 -3.85 29.71
C ARG A 10 22.59 -5.24 29.83
N GLU A 11 23.87 -5.31 30.20
CA GLU A 11 24.61 -6.58 30.24
C GLU A 11 24.38 -7.37 31.53
N THR A 12 23.99 -6.69 32.61
CA THR A 12 23.84 -7.20 33.97
C THR A 12 22.34 -7.30 34.32
N VAL A 13 21.71 -6.17 34.62
CA VAL A 13 20.36 -6.10 35.22
C VAL A 13 19.29 -6.37 34.18
N LEU A 14 19.37 -5.77 32.98
CA LEU A 14 18.28 -5.85 32.01
C LEU A 14 18.00 -7.28 31.57
N LYS A 15 19.01 -8.15 31.44
CA LYS A 15 18.80 -9.56 31.08
C LYS A 15 17.91 -10.30 32.08
N GLU A 16 17.99 -9.94 33.36
CA GLU A 16 17.21 -10.57 34.43
C GLU A 16 15.82 -9.95 34.56
N VAL A 17 15.69 -8.62 34.40
CA VAL A 17 14.43 -7.90 34.63
C VAL A 17 13.64 -7.58 33.35
N ALA A 18 14.20 -7.90 32.17
CA ALA A 18 13.58 -7.64 30.86
C ALA A 18 12.12 -8.07 30.82
N PHE A 19 11.84 -9.29 31.29
CA PHE A 19 10.50 -9.84 31.36
C PHE A 19 10.25 -10.55 32.70
N PRO A 20 9.08 -10.32 33.35
CA PRO A 20 8.01 -9.43 32.92
C PRO A 20 8.20 -7.98 33.34
N CYS A 21 9.07 -7.69 34.31
CA CYS A 21 9.10 -6.41 35.04
C CYS A 21 9.30 -5.18 34.13
N PHE A 22 10.42 -5.10 33.42
CA PHE A 22 10.70 -3.97 32.54
C PHE A 22 9.64 -3.83 31.45
N THR A 23 9.28 -4.94 30.80
CA THR A 23 8.26 -4.97 29.74
C THR A 23 6.94 -4.38 30.23
N VAL A 24 6.39 -4.88 31.34
CA VAL A 24 5.10 -4.43 31.87
C VAL A 24 5.14 -2.98 32.33
N VAL A 25 6.22 -2.55 32.99
CA VAL A 25 6.36 -1.17 33.49
C VAL A 25 6.44 -0.19 32.32
N ILE A 26 7.26 -0.45 31.31
CA ILE A 26 7.38 0.46 30.16
C ILE A 26 6.08 0.48 29.35
N THR A 27 5.43 -0.67 29.13
CA THR A 27 4.12 -0.71 28.46
C THR A 27 3.09 0.13 29.22
N GLY A 28 2.97 -0.04 30.54
CA GLY A 28 2.02 0.73 31.35
C GLY A 28 2.29 2.24 31.36
N LEU A 29 3.57 2.66 31.30
CA LEU A 29 3.92 4.07 31.15
C LEU A 29 3.50 4.63 29.78
N LEU A 30 3.71 3.87 28.71
CA LEU A 30 3.28 4.28 27.36
C LEU A 30 1.75 4.33 27.25
N GLU A 31 1.04 3.33 27.78
CA GLU A 31 -0.43 3.34 27.84
C GLU A 31 -0.96 4.55 28.63
N SER A 32 -0.28 4.90 29.74
CA SER A 32 -0.62 6.09 30.52
C SER A 32 -0.46 7.38 29.72
N CYS A 33 0.59 7.48 28.88
CA CYS A 33 0.76 8.60 27.96
C CYS A 33 -0.33 8.62 26.88
N GLN A 34 -0.75 7.45 26.38
CA GLN A 34 -1.73 7.33 25.32
C GLN A 34 -3.10 7.92 25.70
N HIS A 35 -3.48 7.89 26.98
CA HIS A 35 -4.72 8.52 27.46
C HIS A 35 -4.85 10.02 27.17
N TYR A 36 -3.73 10.69 26.93
CA TYR A 36 -3.68 12.12 26.65
C TYR A 36 -3.41 12.42 25.18
N VAL A 37 -3.07 11.42 24.36
CA VAL A 37 -2.87 11.58 22.91
C VAL A 37 -4.23 11.70 22.23
N VAL A 38 -4.37 12.71 21.37
CA VAL A 38 -5.60 12.93 20.59
C VAL A 38 -5.31 12.88 19.09
N THR A 39 -6.30 12.49 18.31
CA THR A 39 -6.15 12.33 16.86
C THR A 39 -6.32 13.62 16.06
N LYS A 40 -6.90 14.67 16.66
CA LYS A 40 -7.21 15.93 15.96
C LYS A 40 -6.82 17.14 16.79
N GLN A 41 -6.36 18.17 16.09
CA GLN A 41 -6.16 19.50 16.65
C GLN A 41 -7.50 20.11 17.08
N SER A 42 -7.51 20.71 18.25
CA SER A 42 -8.57 21.56 18.77
C SER A 42 -7.99 22.71 19.60
N ASN A 43 -8.83 23.65 20.03
CA ASN A 43 -8.40 24.76 20.89
C ASN A 43 -7.92 24.32 22.27
N LEU A 44 -8.16 23.07 22.67
CA LEU A 44 -7.76 22.50 23.96
C LEU A 44 -6.57 21.54 23.84
N THR A 45 -5.96 21.44 22.67
CA THR A 45 -4.89 20.47 22.41
C THR A 45 -3.60 21.18 22.04
N HIS A 46 -2.50 20.63 22.52
CA HIS A 46 -1.16 21.17 22.34
C HIS A 46 -0.31 20.19 21.55
N TRP A 47 0.62 20.70 20.74
CA TRP A 47 1.53 19.85 19.98
C TRP A 47 2.70 19.39 20.87
N HIS A 48 2.97 18.08 20.87
CA HIS A 48 4.11 17.47 21.54
C HIS A 48 5.05 16.84 20.49
N PRO A 49 6.37 17.12 20.51
CA PRO A 49 7.33 16.62 19.50
C PRO A 49 7.56 15.10 19.41
N VAL A 50 6.85 14.31 20.23
CA VAL A 50 7.01 12.85 20.36
C VAL A 50 5.63 12.19 20.27
N LEU A 51 4.65 12.74 21.00
CA LEU A 51 3.30 12.20 21.10
C LEU A 51 2.34 12.70 20.02
N GLY A 52 2.64 13.83 19.37
CA GLY A 52 1.73 14.51 18.44
C GLY A 52 0.76 15.43 19.19
N TRP A 53 -0.51 15.47 18.78
CA TRP A 53 -1.52 16.28 19.48
C TRP A 53 -1.88 15.69 20.85
N PHE A 54 -1.88 16.55 21.87
CA PHE A 54 -1.96 16.16 23.28
C PHE A 54 -2.99 17.01 24.05
N ALA A 55 -3.73 16.40 24.98
CA ALA A 55 -4.85 17.05 25.69
C ALA A 55 -4.45 17.88 26.91
N GLN A 56 -3.16 17.96 27.27
CA GLN A 56 -2.69 18.82 28.36
C GLN A 56 -1.79 19.94 27.86
N SER A 57 -1.81 21.05 28.56
CA SER A 57 -0.87 22.16 28.35
C SER A 57 0.54 21.71 28.67
N MET A 58 1.46 21.92 27.73
CA MET A 58 2.88 21.72 27.97
C MET A 58 3.55 23.02 28.36
N ASP A 59 4.50 22.93 29.30
CA ASP A 59 5.44 24.00 29.55
C ASP A 59 6.35 24.18 28.32
N PRO A 60 6.34 25.37 27.68
CA PRO A 60 7.19 25.66 26.53
C PRO A 60 8.67 25.42 26.81
N GLU A 61 9.15 25.61 28.04
CA GLU A 61 10.55 25.44 28.41
C GLU A 61 11.01 23.98 28.26
N LEU A 62 10.10 23.01 28.38
CA LEU A 62 10.40 21.59 28.19
C LEU A 62 10.71 21.22 26.73
N HIS A 63 10.37 22.08 25.76
CA HIS A 63 10.68 21.83 24.35
C HIS A 63 12.19 21.78 24.08
N ALA A 64 12.98 22.55 24.83
CA ALA A 64 14.44 22.56 24.71
C ALA A 64 15.06 21.19 25.05
N ALA A 65 14.41 20.41 25.93
CA ALA A 65 14.88 19.08 26.30
C ALA A 65 14.46 17.97 25.32
N MET A 66 13.53 18.24 24.39
CA MET A 66 12.94 17.22 23.51
C MET A 66 13.94 16.47 22.64
N PRO A 67 15.01 17.08 22.07
CA PRO A 67 16.04 16.34 21.35
C PRO A 67 16.66 15.23 22.22
N HIS A 68 16.98 15.54 23.48
CA HIS A 68 17.55 14.55 24.42
C HIS A 68 16.54 13.46 24.80
N VAL A 69 15.26 13.82 24.94
CA VAL A 69 14.18 12.85 25.18
C VAL A 69 14.06 11.89 24.01
N LYS A 70 14.10 12.38 22.76
CA LYS A 70 14.09 11.53 21.56
C LYS A 70 15.26 10.57 21.54
N THR A 71 16.47 11.03 21.83
CA THR A 71 17.65 10.16 21.93
C THR A 71 17.50 9.09 23.01
N GLN A 72 16.94 9.43 24.18
CA GLN A 72 16.69 8.43 25.23
C GLN A 72 15.62 7.41 24.85
N LEU A 73 14.55 7.84 24.17
CA LEU A 73 13.48 6.95 23.70
C LEU A 73 14.00 6.00 22.63
N HIS A 74 14.83 6.50 21.71
CA HIS A 74 15.45 5.70 20.64
C HIS A 74 16.18 4.46 21.16
N LEU A 75 16.77 4.53 22.37
CA LEU A 75 17.42 3.37 22.99
C LEU A 75 16.47 2.17 23.17
N LEU A 76 15.16 2.37 23.29
CA LEU A 76 14.19 1.28 23.48
C LEU A 76 14.11 0.35 22.26
N TRP A 77 14.34 0.87 21.05
CA TRP A 77 14.32 0.09 19.81
C TRP A 77 15.70 0.03 19.15
N ASN A 78 16.78 0.24 19.91
CA ASN A 78 18.13 0.03 19.39
C ASN A 78 18.51 -1.46 19.38
N THR A 79 19.50 -1.82 18.56
CA THR A 79 19.86 -3.22 18.30
C THR A 79 20.16 -4.02 19.56
N GLN A 80 20.82 -3.41 20.55
CA GLN A 80 21.20 -4.10 21.79
C GLN A 80 19.99 -4.38 22.69
N ILE A 81 19.11 -3.40 22.88
CA ILE A 81 17.92 -3.55 23.71
C ILE A 81 16.92 -4.51 23.07
N VAL A 82 16.63 -4.38 21.78
CA VAL A 82 15.67 -5.29 21.12
C VAL A 82 16.21 -6.72 21.12
N SER A 83 17.51 -6.93 20.90
CA SER A 83 18.16 -8.24 21.00
C SER A 83 17.96 -8.89 22.38
N ILE A 84 18.12 -8.12 23.46
CA ILE A 84 17.92 -8.60 24.84
C ILE A 84 16.44 -8.86 25.13
N LEU A 85 15.55 -7.94 24.76
CA LEU A 85 14.13 -8.00 25.09
C LEU A 85 13.42 -9.13 24.35
N ILE A 86 13.58 -9.20 23.02
CA ILE A 86 12.81 -10.14 22.18
C ILE A 86 13.68 -10.99 21.26
N GLY A 87 14.78 -10.45 20.72
CA GLY A 87 15.59 -11.13 19.69
C GLY A 87 16.13 -12.50 20.11
N LYS A 88 16.82 -12.58 21.26
CA LYS A 88 17.38 -13.85 21.76
C LYS A 88 16.31 -14.91 22.03
N SER A 89 15.18 -14.51 22.63
CA SER A 89 14.07 -15.43 22.91
C SER A 89 13.39 -15.90 21.62
N LEU A 90 13.20 -15.03 20.62
CA LEU A 90 12.67 -15.43 19.32
C LEU A 90 13.61 -16.42 18.62
N ALA A 91 14.90 -16.09 18.50
CA ALA A 91 15.89 -16.93 17.84
C ALA A 91 15.97 -18.34 18.44
N GLU A 92 15.87 -18.45 19.77
CA GLU A 92 15.81 -19.75 20.47
C GLU A 92 14.53 -20.54 20.11
N LEU A 93 13.37 -19.88 20.11
CA LEU A 93 12.09 -20.52 19.80
C LEU A 93 11.99 -20.94 18.32
N VAL A 94 12.66 -20.27 17.40
CA VAL A 94 12.54 -20.57 15.96
C VAL A 94 13.70 -21.37 15.38
N LYS A 95 14.68 -21.75 16.20
CA LYS A 95 15.90 -22.47 15.77
C LYS A 95 15.62 -23.68 14.89
N ASP A 96 14.56 -24.43 15.19
CA ASP A 96 14.17 -25.66 14.47
C ASP A 96 12.95 -25.45 13.56
N VAL A 97 12.51 -24.21 13.35
CA VAL A 97 11.37 -23.90 12.50
C VAL A 97 11.85 -23.66 11.07
N GLU A 98 11.54 -24.61 10.19
CA GLU A 98 11.81 -24.45 8.75
C GLU A 98 10.87 -23.43 8.11
N SER A 99 11.40 -22.60 7.20
CA SER A 99 10.62 -21.69 6.36
C SER A 99 9.56 -22.46 5.56
N PRO A 100 8.33 -21.95 5.42
CA PRO A 100 7.32 -22.53 4.54
C PRO A 100 7.87 -22.71 3.11
N GLN A 101 8.00 -23.94 2.65
CA GLN A 101 8.39 -24.21 1.26
C GLN A 101 7.20 -23.90 0.35
N ALA A 102 7.33 -22.89 -0.52
CA ALA A 102 6.39 -22.72 -1.62
C ALA A 102 6.47 -23.94 -2.53
N ALA A 103 5.30 -24.45 -2.96
CA ALA A 103 5.24 -25.46 -3.99
C ALA A 103 5.80 -24.86 -5.29
N THR A 104 7.07 -25.13 -5.59
CA THR A 104 7.69 -24.76 -6.87
C THR A 104 6.93 -25.44 -7.99
N SER A 105 6.22 -24.67 -8.81
CA SER A 105 5.68 -25.15 -10.08
C SER A 105 6.83 -25.32 -11.06
N SER A 106 7.47 -26.49 -11.03
CA SER A 106 8.29 -26.94 -12.14
C SER A 106 7.41 -27.01 -13.39
N GLN A 107 7.72 -26.18 -14.38
CA GLN A 107 7.21 -26.30 -15.73
C GLN A 107 7.65 -27.67 -16.28
N ASN A 108 6.79 -28.68 -16.16
CA ASN A 108 6.81 -29.83 -17.04
C ASN A 108 5.38 -30.31 -17.25
N ARG A 109 4.92 -30.16 -18.50
CA ARG A 109 3.64 -30.66 -18.98
C ARG A 109 3.58 -32.17 -18.77
N THR A 110 2.72 -32.65 -17.87
CA THR A 110 1.94 -33.91 -18.01
C THR A 110 0.95 -34.07 -16.84
N ASN A 111 -0.34 -34.21 -17.17
CA ASN A 111 -1.51 -34.59 -16.35
C ASN A 111 -1.76 -33.90 -14.98
N PRO A 112 -2.77 -33.01 -14.86
CA PRO A 112 -3.02 -32.18 -13.67
C PRO A 112 -3.70 -32.89 -12.48
N ASN A 113 -4.26 -34.08 -12.65
CA ASN A 113 -5.13 -34.69 -11.61
C ASN A 113 -4.41 -35.61 -10.61
N PHE A 114 -3.22 -36.12 -10.92
CA PHE A 114 -2.52 -37.08 -10.05
C PHE A 114 -1.49 -36.41 -9.12
N PHE A 115 -0.71 -35.46 -9.65
CA PHE A 115 0.30 -34.72 -8.87
C PHE A 115 -0.32 -33.80 -7.81
N LYS A 116 -1.48 -33.19 -8.08
CA LYS A 116 -2.14 -32.30 -7.11
C LYS A 116 -2.60 -33.05 -5.86
N ARG A 117 -3.17 -34.25 -6.01
CA ARG A 117 -3.55 -35.11 -4.87
C ARG A 117 -2.34 -35.65 -4.13
N ALA A 118 -1.24 -35.97 -4.83
CA ALA A 118 -0.01 -36.44 -4.19
C ALA A 118 0.70 -35.32 -3.39
N ILE A 119 0.66 -34.08 -3.87
CA ILE A 119 1.21 -32.89 -3.18
C ILE A 119 0.32 -32.49 -2.00
N GLU A 120 -1.00 -32.43 -2.16
CA GLU A 120 -1.95 -32.17 -1.05
C GLU A 120 -1.85 -33.26 0.03
N ALA A 121 -1.66 -34.53 -0.35
CA ALA A 121 -1.41 -35.61 0.58
C ALA A 121 -0.01 -35.54 1.24
N ARG A 122 1.01 -35.01 0.56
CA ARG A 122 2.35 -34.79 1.14
C ARG A 122 2.38 -33.61 2.11
N VAL A 123 1.71 -32.50 1.78
CA VAL A 123 1.54 -31.34 2.68
C VAL A 123 0.74 -31.74 3.92
N ASN A 124 -0.34 -32.52 3.73
CA ASN A 124 -1.11 -33.05 4.86
C ASN A 124 -0.31 -34.09 5.68
N ARG A 125 0.51 -34.95 5.08
CA ARG A 125 1.38 -35.89 5.82
C ARG A 125 2.54 -35.19 6.54
N ALA A 126 3.12 -34.14 5.98
CA ALA A 126 4.16 -33.34 6.63
C ALA A 126 3.60 -32.53 7.81
N ASN A 127 2.35 -32.06 7.72
CA ASN A 127 1.66 -31.38 8.83
C ASN A 127 1.31 -32.29 10.01
N VAL A 128 1.19 -33.60 9.81
CA VAL A 128 0.82 -34.56 10.87
C VAL A 128 1.99 -34.85 11.84
N GLN A 129 3.22 -34.44 11.49
CA GLN A 129 4.43 -34.72 12.27
C GLN A 129 5.08 -33.47 12.91
N LYS A 130 4.53 -32.27 12.68
CA LYS A 130 4.99 -31.02 13.31
C LYS A 130 4.21 -30.77 14.60
N SER A 131 4.92 -30.67 15.72
CA SER A 131 4.37 -30.17 16.99
C SER A 131 4.24 -28.65 16.90
N TYR A 132 3.02 -28.13 17.05
CA TYR A 132 2.74 -26.69 17.02
C TYR A 132 2.69 -26.12 18.44
N ARG A 133 3.09 -24.86 18.59
CA ARG A 133 3.02 -24.15 19.86
C ARG A 133 1.59 -23.70 20.14
N ALA A 134 1.11 -23.93 21.36
CA ALA A 134 -0.19 -23.45 21.78
C ALA A 134 -0.14 -21.93 22.05
N LEU A 135 -1.13 -21.19 21.54
CA LEU A 135 -1.21 -19.72 21.67
C LEU A 135 -1.17 -19.24 23.13
N GLY A 136 -1.72 -20.00 24.07
CA GLY A 136 -1.72 -19.69 25.50
C GLY A 136 -0.52 -20.24 26.30
N SER A 137 0.49 -20.80 25.65
CA SER A 137 1.66 -21.32 26.35
C SER A 137 2.51 -20.19 26.97
N PRO A 138 3.22 -20.41 28.08
CA PRO A 138 4.00 -19.36 28.76
C PRO A 138 5.04 -18.69 27.85
N GLU A 139 5.71 -19.47 27.00
CA GLU A 139 6.70 -18.98 26.04
C GLU A 139 6.06 -18.06 24.98
N VAL A 140 4.89 -18.44 24.45
CA VAL A 140 4.15 -17.63 23.48
C VAL A 140 3.62 -16.36 24.14
N HIS A 141 3.09 -16.46 25.36
CA HIS A 141 2.60 -15.31 26.11
C HIS A 141 3.70 -14.27 26.37
N LYS A 142 4.93 -14.71 26.67
CA LYS A 142 6.10 -13.82 26.78
C LYS A 142 6.33 -13.02 25.50
N ILE A 143 6.39 -13.68 24.34
CA ILE A 143 6.59 -13.01 23.05
C ILE A 143 5.44 -12.06 22.73
N VAL A 144 4.20 -12.48 22.98
CA VAL A 144 3.00 -11.67 22.79
C VAL A 144 3.08 -10.35 23.58
N LEU A 145 3.47 -10.39 24.85
CA LEU A 145 3.60 -9.18 25.68
C LEU A 145 4.79 -8.29 25.28
N LEU A 146 5.89 -8.88 24.82
CA LEU A 146 7.02 -8.11 24.26
C LEU A 146 6.63 -7.40 22.96
N CYS A 147 5.88 -8.06 22.08
CA CYS A 147 5.31 -7.41 20.91
C CYS A 147 4.30 -6.32 21.29
N SER A 148 3.51 -6.55 22.35
CA SER A 148 2.56 -5.55 22.87
C SER A 148 3.28 -4.28 23.32
N LEU A 149 4.43 -4.38 23.99
CA LEU A 149 5.28 -3.23 24.33
C LEU A 149 5.62 -2.37 23.11
N TYR A 150 6.15 -2.98 22.04
CA TYR A 150 6.53 -2.23 20.83
C TYR A 150 5.32 -1.71 20.06
N TYR A 151 4.24 -2.47 20.01
CA TYR A 151 3.00 -2.01 19.40
C TYR A 151 2.39 -0.81 20.15
N THR A 152 2.42 -0.82 21.49
CA THR A 152 2.02 0.32 22.31
C THR A 152 2.95 1.51 22.07
N ALA A 153 4.26 1.29 21.95
CA ALA A 153 5.22 2.36 21.61
C ALA A 153 4.89 3.00 20.25
N LEU A 154 4.61 2.18 19.22
CA LEU A 154 4.24 2.64 17.87
C LEU A 154 2.98 3.51 17.85
N ASN A 155 1.99 3.18 18.68
CA ASN A 155 0.72 3.91 18.74
C ASN A 155 0.77 5.14 19.67
N THR A 156 1.69 5.15 20.63
CA THR A 156 1.84 6.24 21.60
C THR A 156 2.80 7.32 21.08
N LEU A 157 3.96 6.91 20.58
CA LEU A 157 5.04 7.79 20.11
C LEU A 157 4.86 8.10 18.62
N THR A 158 3.73 8.69 18.25
CA THR A 158 3.31 8.84 16.83
C THR A 158 4.33 9.58 15.97
N GLN A 159 5.09 10.52 16.54
CA GLN A 159 6.13 11.28 15.83
C GLN A 159 7.43 10.51 15.65
N LEU A 160 7.61 9.39 16.34
CA LEU A 160 8.78 8.49 16.25
C LEU A 160 8.41 7.14 15.62
N ARG A 161 7.21 7.02 15.04
CA ARG A 161 6.68 5.76 14.51
C ARG A 161 7.60 5.15 13.45
N LEU A 162 8.09 5.96 12.51
CA LEU A 162 9.02 5.48 11.47
C LEU A 162 10.36 5.03 12.08
N ASP A 163 10.89 5.75 13.06
CA ASP A 163 12.13 5.37 13.75
C ASP A 163 12.01 4.00 14.43
N ILE A 164 10.86 3.76 15.09
CA ILE A 164 10.57 2.48 15.75
C ILE A 164 10.46 1.36 14.69
N LEU A 165 9.70 1.58 13.60
CA LEU A 165 9.56 0.58 12.54
C LEU A 165 10.91 0.24 11.90
N THR A 166 11.71 1.24 11.54
CA THR A 166 13.06 1.06 10.99
C THR A 166 13.95 0.30 11.97
N GLY A 167 13.93 0.68 13.25
CA GLY A 167 14.66 -0.02 14.31
C GLY A 167 14.27 -1.49 14.40
N LEU A 168 12.99 -1.83 14.36
CA LEU A 168 12.56 -3.23 14.48
C LEU A 168 12.78 -4.06 13.21
N CYS A 169 12.73 -3.45 12.03
CA CYS A 169 12.79 -4.17 10.74
C CYS A 169 14.22 -4.51 10.29
N TYR A 170 15.17 -3.59 10.49
CA TYR A 170 16.53 -3.72 9.94
C TYR A 170 17.55 -4.31 10.90
N GLN A 171 17.11 -4.78 12.06
CA GLN A 171 17.97 -5.50 13.00
C GLN A 171 18.04 -6.98 12.64
N ASP A 172 19.26 -7.46 12.38
CA ASP A 172 19.68 -8.84 12.11
C ASP A 172 18.62 -9.75 11.46
N ARG A 173 17.75 -10.32 12.29
CA ARG A 173 16.74 -11.31 11.90
C ARG A 173 15.41 -11.14 12.62
N ILE A 174 15.19 -10.06 13.35
CA ILE A 174 14.09 -9.98 14.33
C ILE A 174 12.72 -10.13 13.66
N LEU A 175 12.49 -9.39 12.56
CA LEU A 175 11.25 -9.49 11.79
C LEU A 175 11.06 -10.89 11.18
N TYR A 176 12.14 -11.51 10.71
CA TYR A 176 12.11 -12.85 10.11
C TYR A 176 11.87 -13.95 11.15
N ASP A 177 12.51 -13.86 12.31
CA ASP A 177 12.33 -14.80 13.41
C ASP A 177 10.92 -14.63 14.01
N LEU A 178 10.35 -13.42 14.04
CA LEU A 178 8.94 -13.21 14.36
C LEU A 178 8.01 -13.88 13.34
N TRP A 179 8.34 -13.81 12.04
CA TRP A 179 7.60 -14.53 11.00
C TRP A 179 7.64 -16.06 11.19
N LEU A 180 8.83 -16.63 11.42
CA LEU A 180 8.98 -18.06 11.70
C LEU A 180 8.22 -18.46 12.98
N PHE A 181 8.23 -17.59 13.98
CA PHE A 181 7.48 -17.80 15.22
C PHE A 181 5.97 -17.91 14.94
N LEU A 182 5.40 -16.99 14.15
CA LEU A 182 3.99 -17.06 13.71
C LEU A 182 3.70 -18.35 12.93
N CYS A 183 4.61 -18.78 12.05
CA CYS A 183 4.49 -20.06 11.34
C CYS A 183 4.43 -21.27 12.28
N SER A 184 4.99 -21.17 13.48
CA SER A 184 5.02 -22.26 14.46
C SER A 184 3.75 -22.40 15.32
N LEU A 185 2.82 -21.43 15.24
CA LEU A 185 1.60 -21.39 16.06
C LEU A 185 0.48 -22.30 15.56
N GLY A 186 0.63 -22.92 14.39
CA GLY A 186 -0.36 -23.84 13.84
C GLY A 186 -0.25 -24.01 12.33
N PRO A 187 -1.03 -24.94 11.76
CA PRO A 187 -1.14 -25.06 10.30
C PRO A 187 -1.64 -23.73 9.70
N ASN A 188 -1.10 -23.37 8.54
CA ASN A 188 -1.35 -22.07 7.89
C ASN A 188 -1.12 -20.89 8.86
N CYS A 189 0.00 -20.90 9.59
CA CYS A 189 0.37 -19.86 10.55
C CYS A 189 -0.69 -19.62 11.64
N GLY A 190 -1.38 -20.67 12.06
CA GLY A 190 -2.43 -20.58 13.09
C GLY A 190 -3.73 -19.92 12.64
N LEU A 191 -4.01 -19.82 11.33
CA LEU A 191 -5.20 -19.14 10.78
C LEU A 191 -6.51 -19.46 11.54
N LYS A 192 -6.80 -20.75 11.73
CA LYS A 192 -8.02 -21.18 12.44
C LYS A 192 -8.01 -20.73 13.90
N ILE A 193 -6.88 -20.86 14.57
CA ILE A 193 -6.73 -20.50 15.99
C ILE A 193 -6.98 -19.01 16.19
N PHE A 194 -6.44 -18.15 15.32
CA PHE A 194 -6.66 -16.71 15.41
C PHE A 194 -8.09 -16.31 15.03
N LEU A 195 -8.73 -16.98 14.07
CA LEU A 195 -10.15 -16.75 13.76
C LEU A 195 -11.06 -17.16 14.91
N ASP A 196 -10.80 -18.30 15.55
CA ASP A 196 -11.54 -18.77 16.72
C ASP A 196 -11.33 -17.81 17.91
N HIS A 197 -10.09 -17.32 18.12
CA HIS A 197 -9.79 -16.29 19.14
C HIS A 197 -10.51 -14.96 18.85
N LEU A 198 -10.57 -14.55 17.58
CA LEU A 198 -11.25 -13.33 17.15
C LEU A 198 -12.77 -13.42 17.36
N ALA A 199 -13.36 -14.61 17.19
CA ALA A 199 -14.77 -14.84 17.47
C ALA A 199 -15.12 -14.63 18.95
N ILE A 200 -14.18 -14.86 19.86
CA ILE A 200 -14.34 -14.63 21.31
C ILE A 200 -14.01 -13.16 21.65
N ASN A 201 -13.01 -12.58 20.99
CA ASN A 201 -12.45 -11.26 21.27
C ASN A 201 -12.67 -10.27 20.11
N THR A 202 -13.92 -10.04 19.72
CA THR A 202 -14.29 -9.23 18.54
C THR A 202 -13.85 -7.77 18.62
N LYS A 203 -13.56 -7.25 19.83
CA LYS A 203 -12.95 -5.92 20.01
C LYS A 203 -11.50 -5.83 19.53
N CYS A 204 -10.85 -6.96 19.23
CA CYS A 204 -9.45 -7.03 18.77
C CYS A 204 -8.44 -6.43 19.77
N THR A 205 -8.77 -6.35 21.06
CA THR A 205 -7.91 -5.74 22.10
C THR A 205 -6.98 -6.73 22.78
N ALA A 206 -7.13 -8.02 22.50
CA ALA A 206 -6.28 -9.05 23.10
C ALA A 206 -4.82 -8.89 22.60
N PRO A 207 -3.82 -9.12 23.46
CA PRO A 207 -2.42 -8.84 23.13
C PRO A 207 -1.91 -9.73 21.98
N GLU A 208 -2.51 -10.90 21.75
CA GLU A 208 -2.17 -11.75 20.60
C GLU A 208 -2.44 -11.04 19.26
N PHE A 209 -3.45 -10.17 19.19
CA PHE A 209 -3.70 -9.35 18.01
C PHE A 209 -2.71 -8.21 17.87
N GLN A 210 -2.19 -7.67 18.98
CA GLN A 210 -1.14 -6.64 18.94
C GLN A 210 0.17 -7.19 18.36
N MET A 211 0.50 -8.45 18.65
CA MET A 211 1.63 -9.13 17.98
C MET A 211 1.42 -9.24 16.47
N LEU A 212 0.22 -9.64 16.04
CA LEU A 212 -0.12 -9.72 14.63
C LEU A 212 -0.07 -8.35 13.94
N GLN A 213 -0.57 -7.30 14.62
CA GLN A 213 -0.52 -5.92 14.13
C GLN A 213 0.92 -5.42 14.01
N LEU A 214 1.75 -5.61 15.04
CA LEU A 214 3.17 -5.26 15.00
C LEU A 214 3.87 -5.92 13.81
N PHE A 215 3.68 -7.23 13.64
CA PHE A 215 4.23 -7.95 12.49
C PHE A 215 3.76 -7.33 11.17
N ALA A 216 2.45 -7.05 11.04
CA ALA A 216 1.90 -6.51 9.82
C ALA A 216 2.44 -5.10 9.49
N GLU A 217 2.58 -4.24 10.50
CA GLU A 217 3.12 -2.89 10.34
C GLU A 217 4.62 -2.92 9.98
N CYS A 218 5.42 -3.72 10.69
CA CYS A 218 6.83 -3.90 10.39
C CYS A 218 7.03 -4.49 8.99
N MET A 219 6.28 -5.53 8.63
CA MET A 219 6.39 -6.16 7.32
C MET A 219 5.93 -5.23 6.18
N THR A 220 4.92 -4.40 6.42
CA THR A 220 4.50 -3.35 5.48
C THR A 220 5.65 -2.37 5.24
N HIS A 221 6.23 -1.83 6.33
CA HIS A 221 7.38 -0.93 6.25
C HIS A 221 8.54 -1.56 5.48
N TYR A 222 8.93 -2.78 5.87
CA TYR A 222 9.99 -3.55 5.24
C TYR A 222 9.78 -3.73 3.73
N ILE A 223 8.58 -4.14 3.29
CA ILE A 223 8.33 -4.34 1.85
C ILE A 223 8.35 -3.02 1.07
N THR A 224 7.88 -1.92 1.64
CA THR A 224 7.82 -0.63 0.93
C THR A 224 9.20 -0.05 0.59
N ILE A 225 10.24 -0.48 1.29
CA ILE A 225 11.63 -0.02 1.15
C ILE A 225 12.56 -1.10 0.59
N LEU A 226 12.08 -2.34 0.46
CA LEU A 226 12.77 -3.41 -0.26
C LEU A 226 12.86 -3.08 -1.75
N ASP A 227 14.06 -3.18 -2.30
CA ASP A 227 14.26 -3.10 -3.74
C ASP A 227 14.18 -4.48 -4.41
N ASP A 228 14.28 -4.48 -5.74
CA ASP A 228 14.15 -5.70 -6.54
C ASP A 228 15.30 -6.68 -6.40
N MET A 229 16.50 -6.17 -6.13
CA MET A 229 17.66 -7.01 -5.91
C MET A 229 17.48 -7.77 -4.59
N GLU A 230 17.08 -7.10 -3.51
CA GLU A 230 16.85 -7.74 -2.21
C GLU A 230 15.70 -8.76 -2.26
N MET A 231 14.55 -8.40 -2.84
CA MET A 231 13.35 -9.24 -2.81
C MET A 231 13.40 -10.42 -3.79
N TYR A 232 13.86 -10.21 -5.03
CA TYR A 232 13.76 -11.24 -6.08
C TYR A 232 15.06 -12.01 -6.26
N GLU A 233 16.21 -11.39 -6.01
CA GLU A 233 17.53 -12.00 -6.26
C GLU A 233 18.19 -12.52 -4.98
N GLN A 234 18.40 -11.65 -3.98
CA GLN A 234 19.09 -12.01 -2.74
C GLN A 234 18.23 -12.90 -1.85
N GLN A 235 16.94 -12.59 -1.70
CA GLN A 235 15.98 -13.37 -0.90
C GLN A 235 16.48 -13.71 0.50
N ASN A 236 17.03 -12.70 1.18
CA ASN A 236 17.60 -12.82 2.52
C ASN A 236 17.12 -11.68 3.43
N PRO A 237 16.56 -11.96 4.62
CA PRO A 237 16.26 -13.30 5.15
C PRO A 237 14.97 -13.91 4.58
N PHE A 238 14.09 -13.10 4.01
CA PHE A 238 12.80 -13.54 3.46
C PHE A 238 12.93 -14.08 2.03
N LYS A 239 12.28 -15.21 1.77
CA LYS A 239 12.16 -15.80 0.43
C LYS A 239 10.82 -15.44 -0.20
N LEU A 240 10.73 -15.59 -1.53
CA LEU A 240 9.46 -15.44 -2.26
C LEU A 240 8.34 -16.32 -1.68
N GLY A 241 8.67 -17.53 -1.22
CA GLY A 241 7.71 -18.43 -0.59
C GLY A 241 7.16 -17.95 0.76
N ASP A 242 7.92 -17.14 1.49
CA ASP A 242 7.43 -16.51 2.73
C ASP A 242 6.34 -15.49 2.41
N PHE A 243 6.58 -14.60 1.43
CA PHE A 243 5.59 -13.62 0.98
C PHE A 243 4.31 -14.26 0.42
N VAL A 244 4.43 -15.41 -0.28
CA VAL A 244 3.28 -16.22 -0.72
C VAL A 244 2.48 -16.72 0.49
N THR A 245 3.14 -17.22 1.53
CA THR A 245 2.47 -17.76 2.72
C THR A 245 1.81 -16.65 3.54
N VAL A 246 2.49 -15.52 3.75
CA VAL A 246 1.96 -14.32 4.41
C VAL A 246 0.69 -13.84 3.70
N SER A 247 0.77 -13.64 2.37
CA SER A 247 -0.38 -13.17 1.59
C SER A 247 -1.55 -14.16 1.61
N SER A 248 -1.30 -15.48 1.56
CA SER A 248 -2.34 -16.50 1.74
C SER A 248 -3.04 -16.41 3.10
N PHE A 249 -2.26 -16.27 4.19
CA PHE A 249 -2.81 -16.11 5.54
C PHE A 249 -3.69 -14.86 5.63
N LEU A 250 -3.19 -13.70 5.19
CA LEU A 250 -3.91 -12.43 5.26
C LEU A 250 -5.19 -12.45 4.41
N ASN A 251 -5.12 -12.98 3.18
CA ASN A 251 -6.23 -13.04 2.26
C ASN A 251 -7.37 -13.89 2.85
N LEU A 252 -7.05 -15.06 3.42
CA LEU A 252 -8.03 -15.93 4.06
C LEU A 252 -8.54 -15.38 5.39
N PHE A 253 -7.68 -14.78 6.22
CA PHE A 253 -8.05 -14.22 7.52
C PHE A 253 -9.08 -13.10 7.37
N LEU A 254 -8.82 -12.13 6.49
CA LEU A 254 -9.72 -11.00 6.25
C LEU A 254 -11.03 -11.47 5.59
N TYR A 255 -10.95 -12.35 4.59
CA TYR A 255 -12.14 -12.91 3.94
C TYR A 255 -13.05 -13.65 4.94
N ASN A 256 -12.48 -14.58 5.71
CA ASN A 256 -13.24 -15.36 6.70
C ASN A 256 -13.73 -14.47 7.86
N GLY A 257 -12.95 -13.47 8.27
CA GLY A 257 -13.36 -12.51 9.29
C GLY A 257 -14.59 -11.70 8.88
N VAL A 258 -14.64 -11.20 7.64
CA VAL A 258 -15.82 -10.49 7.12
C VAL A 258 -17.00 -11.43 6.91
N LEU A 259 -16.77 -12.61 6.33
CA LEU A 259 -17.84 -13.58 6.07
C LEU A 259 -18.44 -14.12 7.37
N GLY A 260 -17.61 -14.34 8.39
CA GLY A 260 -17.99 -14.83 9.71
C GLY A 260 -18.59 -13.79 10.66
N ASN A 261 -18.74 -12.52 10.24
CA ASN A 261 -19.12 -11.40 11.12
C ASN A 261 -18.17 -11.21 12.33
N LEU A 262 -16.89 -11.50 12.17
CA LEU A 262 -15.91 -11.31 13.23
C LEU A 262 -15.49 -9.84 13.38
N PHE A 263 -15.71 -9.04 12.32
CA PHE A 263 -15.57 -7.59 12.33
C PHE A 263 -16.93 -6.91 12.26
N ASP A 264 -17.09 -5.80 12.98
CA ASP A 264 -18.23 -4.91 12.81
C ASP A 264 -18.09 -4.14 11.50
N LEU A 265 -18.98 -4.45 10.54
CA LEU A 265 -18.98 -3.86 9.20
C LEU A 265 -19.11 -2.34 9.19
N LYS A 266 -19.65 -1.72 10.25
CA LYS A 266 -19.78 -0.26 10.34
C LYS A 266 -18.48 0.43 10.72
N THR A 267 -17.64 -0.24 11.51
CA THR A 267 -16.44 0.33 12.12
C THR A 267 -15.16 -0.34 11.62
N VAL A 268 -15.25 -1.27 10.67
CA VAL A 268 -14.14 -2.04 10.09
C VAL A 268 -13.03 -1.14 9.51
N GLN A 269 -13.39 0.01 8.94
CA GLN A 269 -12.43 0.97 8.41
C GLN A 269 -11.56 1.61 9.51
N SER A 270 -12.06 1.66 10.74
CA SER A 270 -11.32 2.14 11.92
C SER A 270 -10.75 1.02 12.79
N ASN A 271 -11.00 -0.26 12.45
CA ASN A 271 -10.47 -1.39 13.22
C ASN A 271 -8.98 -1.58 12.90
N SER A 272 -8.12 -1.36 13.89
CA SER A 272 -6.66 -1.38 13.72
C SER A 272 -6.13 -2.72 13.21
N LEU A 273 -6.69 -3.86 13.63
CA LEU A 273 -6.25 -5.19 13.17
C LEU A 273 -6.58 -5.37 11.71
N PHE A 274 -7.82 -5.06 11.31
CA PHE A 274 -8.24 -5.11 9.92
C PHE A 274 -7.38 -4.20 9.04
N GLN A 275 -7.16 -2.95 9.46
CA GLN A 275 -6.36 -1.99 8.69
C GLN A 275 -4.90 -2.43 8.52
N SER A 276 -4.25 -2.93 9.59
CA SER A 276 -2.86 -3.39 9.53
C SER A 276 -2.70 -4.56 8.55
N PHE A 277 -3.60 -5.55 8.64
CA PHE A 277 -3.59 -6.72 7.77
C PHE A 277 -3.96 -6.39 6.32
N HIS A 278 -4.97 -5.54 6.14
CA HIS A 278 -5.43 -5.11 4.83
C HIS A 278 -4.33 -4.32 4.11
N THR A 279 -3.66 -3.41 4.80
CA THR A 279 -2.54 -2.64 4.26
C THR A 279 -1.43 -3.57 3.78
N LEU A 280 -0.96 -4.50 4.62
CA LEU A 280 0.07 -5.45 4.24
C LEU A 280 -0.35 -6.32 3.05
N LEU A 281 -1.61 -6.81 3.05
CA LEU A 281 -2.15 -7.60 1.94
C LEU A 281 -2.10 -6.83 0.63
N MET A 282 -2.50 -5.55 0.65
CA MET A 282 -2.52 -4.71 -0.53
C MET A 282 -1.11 -4.35 -1.02
N VAL A 283 -0.15 -4.13 -0.12
CA VAL A 283 1.26 -3.95 -0.50
C VAL A 283 1.79 -5.19 -1.23
N LEU A 284 1.58 -6.38 -0.66
CA LEU A 284 1.99 -7.63 -1.29
C LEU A 284 1.31 -7.85 -2.64
N TYR A 285 0.00 -7.58 -2.73
CA TYR A 285 -0.75 -7.72 -3.98
C TYR A 285 -0.22 -6.79 -5.07
N LYS A 286 0.06 -5.53 -4.74
CA LYS A 286 0.63 -4.56 -5.69
C LYS A 286 2.02 -4.99 -6.15
N ARG A 287 2.86 -5.44 -5.21
CA ARG A 287 4.22 -5.92 -5.54
C ARG A 287 4.17 -7.09 -6.51
N ASP A 288 3.27 -8.04 -6.29
CA ASP A 288 3.03 -9.15 -7.22
C ASP A 288 2.48 -8.67 -8.57
N CYS A 289 1.57 -7.68 -8.58
CA CYS A 289 1.04 -7.12 -9.82
C CYS A 289 2.12 -6.39 -10.65
N ARG A 290 3.12 -5.78 -10.00
CA ARG A 290 4.27 -5.16 -10.69
C ARG A 290 5.21 -6.23 -11.25
N ARG A 291 5.57 -7.22 -10.43
CA ARG A 291 6.43 -8.34 -10.83
C ARG A 291 5.99 -9.61 -10.10
N ASN A 292 5.34 -10.49 -10.86
CA ASN A 292 4.74 -11.71 -10.34
C ASN A 292 5.77 -12.61 -9.65
N TYR A 293 5.48 -12.99 -8.41
CA TYR A 293 6.18 -14.03 -7.64
C TYR A 293 5.23 -15.10 -7.10
N THR A 294 3.91 -14.90 -7.21
CA THR A 294 2.90 -15.85 -6.75
C THR A 294 2.45 -16.81 -7.87
N PRO A 295 1.99 -18.04 -7.53
CA PRO A 295 1.36 -18.93 -8.50
C PRO A 295 0.05 -18.38 -9.08
N GLN A 296 -0.32 -18.85 -10.27
CA GLN A 296 -1.58 -18.45 -10.90
C GLN A 296 -2.80 -18.74 -10.01
N GLY A 297 -3.66 -17.75 -9.81
CA GLY A 297 -4.88 -17.86 -9.01
C GLY A 297 -4.66 -17.77 -7.50
N HIS A 298 -3.45 -17.47 -7.03
CA HIS A 298 -3.11 -17.30 -5.60
C HIS A 298 -4.03 -16.32 -4.87
N TRP A 299 -4.34 -15.18 -5.50
CA TRP A 299 -5.15 -14.10 -4.93
C TRP A 299 -6.65 -14.41 -4.90
N LEU A 300 -7.11 -15.42 -5.64
CA LEU A 300 -8.51 -15.82 -5.70
C LEU A 300 -8.87 -16.69 -4.49
N ILE A 301 -10.05 -16.45 -3.92
CA ILE A 301 -10.58 -17.29 -2.84
C ILE A 301 -11.41 -18.42 -3.49
N LYS A 302 -10.93 -19.67 -3.36
CA LYS A 302 -11.52 -20.84 -4.04
C LYS A 302 -12.95 -21.13 -3.58
N GLU A 303 -13.29 -20.75 -2.36
CA GLU A 303 -14.60 -20.91 -1.76
C GLU A 303 -15.64 -19.93 -2.34
N VAL A 304 -15.20 -18.84 -3.00
CA VAL A 304 -16.10 -17.84 -3.58
C VAL A 304 -16.69 -18.37 -4.89
N LYS A 305 -17.99 -18.68 -4.85
CA LYS A 305 -18.79 -18.86 -6.06
C LYS A 305 -19.17 -17.49 -6.61
N VAL A 306 -18.52 -17.07 -7.70
CA VAL A 306 -18.72 -15.75 -8.32
C VAL A 306 -20.19 -15.45 -8.59
N SER A 307 -20.96 -16.41 -9.11
CA SER A 307 -22.39 -16.22 -9.39
C SER A 307 -23.20 -15.87 -8.13
N THR A 308 -22.95 -16.56 -7.01
CA THR A 308 -23.59 -16.27 -5.72
C THR A 308 -23.14 -14.93 -5.16
N PHE A 309 -21.85 -14.61 -5.28
CA PHE A 309 -21.30 -13.34 -4.84
C PHE A 309 -21.96 -12.16 -5.58
N MET A 310 -22.07 -12.26 -6.90
CA MET A 310 -22.74 -11.24 -7.74
C MET A 310 -24.22 -11.10 -7.40
N ALA A 311 -24.94 -12.21 -7.19
CA ALA A 311 -26.35 -12.16 -6.79
C ALA A 311 -26.56 -11.50 -5.41
N ASP A 312 -25.62 -11.68 -4.48
CA ASP A 312 -25.68 -11.05 -3.17
C ASP A 312 -25.30 -9.56 -3.23
N LEU A 313 -24.40 -9.15 -4.13
CA LEU A 313 -24.12 -7.74 -4.43
C LEU A 313 -25.37 -7.04 -4.98
N ASP A 314 -26.06 -7.65 -5.93
CA ASP A 314 -27.29 -7.10 -6.52
C ASP A 314 -28.39 -6.88 -5.47
N LYS A 315 -28.45 -7.76 -4.46
CA LYS A 315 -29.36 -7.64 -3.31
C LYS A 315 -28.92 -6.60 -2.29
N GLY A 316 -27.83 -5.88 -2.53
CA GLY A 316 -27.30 -4.85 -1.62
C GLY A 316 -26.76 -5.41 -0.31
N ARG A 317 -26.27 -6.66 -0.29
CA ARG A 317 -25.72 -7.24 0.94
C ARG A 317 -24.39 -6.55 1.30
N LYS A 318 -24.24 -6.19 2.57
CA LYS A 318 -23.08 -5.42 3.06
C LYS A 318 -21.75 -6.16 2.99
N LYS A 319 -21.73 -7.48 3.22
CA LYS A 319 -20.47 -8.26 3.22
C LYS A 319 -19.80 -8.31 1.84
N PRO A 320 -20.50 -8.70 0.75
CA PRO A 320 -19.92 -8.62 -0.59
C PRO A 320 -19.52 -7.21 -0.99
N GLN A 321 -20.30 -6.18 -0.61
CA GLN A 321 -19.94 -4.78 -0.86
C GLN A 321 -18.62 -4.41 -0.19
N LEU A 322 -18.46 -4.74 1.09
CA LEU A 322 -17.22 -4.50 1.82
C LEU A 322 -16.04 -5.24 1.18
N LEU A 323 -16.22 -6.54 0.88
CA LEU A 323 -15.17 -7.35 0.24
C LEU A 323 -14.79 -6.82 -1.14
N LEU A 324 -15.74 -6.33 -1.94
CA LEU A 324 -15.45 -5.73 -3.23
C LEU A 324 -14.67 -4.40 -3.07
N GLN A 325 -14.97 -3.63 -2.03
CA GLN A 325 -14.28 -2.37 -1.75
C GLN A 325 -12.87 -2.56 -1.20
N THR A 326 -12.66 -3.55 -0.33
CA THR A 326 -11.37 -3.76 0.35
C THR A 326 -10.50 -4.80 -0.34
N MET A 327 -11.08 -5.87 -0.87
CA MET A 327 -10.34 -7.02 -1.41
C MET A 327 -10.87 -7.43 -2.80
N PRO A 328 -10.93 -6.54 -3.79
CA PRO A 328 -11.50 -6.87 -5.11
C PRO A 328 -10.72 -7.98 -5.83
N HIS A 329 -9.45 -8.20 -5.51
CA HIS A 329 -8.60 -9.23 -6.11
C HIS A 329 -9.07 -10.66 -5.86
N ILE A 330 -9.97 -10.89 -4.89
CA ILE A 330 -10.54 -12.23 -4.62
C ILE A 330 -11.47 -12.70 -5.75
N ILE A 331 -11.88 -11.79 -6.63
CA ILE A 331 -12.73 -12.04 -7.79
C ILE A 331 -11.90 -11.88 -9.06
N PRO A 332 -12.04 -12.78 -10.05
CA PRO A 332 -11.37 -12.65 -11.34
C PRO A 332 -11.59 -11.27 -11.97
N HIS A 333 -10.55 -10.74 -12.63
CA HIS A 333 -10.59 -9.41 -13.23
C HIS A 333 -11.74 -9.28 -14.25
N GLU A 334 -11.94 -10.27 -15.10
CA GLU A 334 -13.02 -10.27 -16.10
C GLU A 334 -14.40 -10.11 -15.46
N ASP A 335 -14.66 -10.78 -14.34
CA ASP A 335 -15.95 -10.69 -13.65
C ASP A 335 -16.14 -9.30 -13.01
N ARG A 336 -15.06 -8.68 -12.52
CA ARG A 336 -15.09 -7.29 -12.05
C ARG A 336 -15.37 -6.31 -13.20
N VAL A 337 -14.79 -6.53 -14.37
CA VAL A 337 -15.07 -5.72 -15.57
C VAL A 337 -16.53 -5.88 -16.00
N ARG A 338 -17.07 -7.11 -16.02
CA ARG A 338 -18.49 -7.35 -16.32
C ARG A 338 -19.41 -6.67 -15.30
N LEU A 339 -19.07 -6.71 -14.01
CA LEU A 339 -19.80 -6.00 -12.96
C LEU A 339 -19.79 -4.49 -13.18
N PHE A 340 -18.62 -3.91 -13.48
CA PHE A 340 -18.49 -2.49 -13.79
C PHE A 340 -19.37 -2.10 -14.99
N ARG A 341 -19.31 -2.87 -16.09
CA ARG A 341 -20.16 -2.65 -17.28
C ARG A 341 -21.64 -2.71 -16.95
N LYS A 342 -22.07 -3.69 -16.14
CA LYS A 342 -23.46 -3.78 -15.66
C LYS A 342 -23.90 -2.52 -14.90
N TYR A 343 -23.04 -1.98 -14.02
CA TYR A 343 -23.35 -0.74 -13.31
C TYR A 343 -23.49 0.46 -14.25
N ILE A 344 -22.63 0.57 -15.27
CA ILE A 344 -22.78 1.60 -16.30
C ILE A 344 -24.09 1.42 -17.07
N THR A 345 -24.45 0.22 -17.51
CA THR A 345 -25.71 -0.05 -18.21
C THR A 345 -26.93 0.30 -17.37
N ASN A 346 -26.93 -0.05 -16.09
CA ASN A 346 -28.00 0.31 -15.16
C ASN A 346 -28.09 1.84 -15.01
N GLU A 347 -26.96 2.53 -14.87
CA GLU A 347 -26.95 4.00 -14.79
C GLU A 347 -27.49 4.64 -16.07
N LYS A 348 -27.04 4.20 -17.25
CA LYS A 348 -27.58 4.64 -18.54
C LYS A 348 -29.10 4.43 -18.63
N THR A 349 -29.61 3.31 -18.11
CA THR A 349 -31.05 3.02 -18.07
C THR A 349 -31.80 4.01 -17.18
N VAL A 350 -31.29 4.28 -15.98
CA VAL A 350 -31.86 5.27 -15.04
C VAL A 350 -31.85 6.69 -15.62
N LEU A 351 -30.80 7.03 -16.39
CA LEU A 351 -30.67 8.33 -17.06
C LEU A 351 -31.48 8.42 -18.37
N GLY A 352 -32.10 7.33 -18.84
CA GLY A 352 -32.84 7.31 -20.11
C GLY A 352 -31.95 7.41 -21.36
N LEU A 353 -30.70 6.92 -21.27
CA LEU A 353 -29.68 6.96 -22.31
C LEU A 353 -29.62 5.68 -23.16
N THR A 354 -30.71 4.91 -23.24
CA THR A 354 -30.76 3.66 -24.02
C THR A 354 -31.01 3.93 -25.51
N GLU A 355 -30.47 3.06 -26.37
CA GLU A 355 -30.40 3.22 -27.85
C GLU A 355 -31.74 3.46 -28.55
N SER A 356 -32.87 3.15 -27.91
CA SER A 356 -34.21 3.32 -28.51
C SER A 356 -34.72 4.76 -28.55
N ALA A 357 -33.97 5.74 -28.03
CA ALA A 357 -34.35 7.15 -28.07
C ALA A 357 -33.48 7.94 -29.04
N CYS A 358 -33.71 7.78 -30.35
CA CYS A 358 -33.09 8.61 -31.41
C CYS A 358 -33.34 10.13 -31.24
N ALA A 359 -34.22 10.51 -30.30
CA ALA A 359 -34.53 11.86 -29.88
C ALA A 359 -34.37 12.08 -28.35
N SER A 360 -33.38 11.43 -27.70
CA SER A 360 -33.09 11.69 -26.29
C SER A 360 -32.68 13.17 -26.10
N PRO A 361 -33.31 13.93 -25.18
CA PRO A 361 -32.98 15.33 -24.92
C PRO A 361 -31.57 15.53 -24.34
N GLN A 362 -30.80 14.47 -24.13
CA GLN A 362 -29.44 14.49 -23.58
C GLN A 362 -28.34 14.19 -24.60
N SER A 363 -28.62 14.25 -25.92
CA SER A 363 -27.57 14.15 -26.93
C SER A 363 -26.86 15.49 -27.16
N THR A 364 -25.53 15.49 -27.13
CA THR A 364 -24.69 16.69 -27.40
C THR A 364 -24.08 16.54 -28.79
N LEU A 365 -24.37 17.46 -29.71
CA LEU A 365 -23.73 17.51 -31.02
C LEU A 365 -22.55 18.49 -30.97
N ILE A 366 -21.36 18.02 -31.35
CA ILE A 366 -20.18 18.86 -31.52
C ILE A 366 -19.76 18.90 -32.98
N THR A 367 -19.26 20.05 -33.42
CA THR A 367 -18.75 20.27 -34.78
C THR A 367 -17.25 20.53 -34.71
N VAL A 368 -16.45 19.75 -35.44
CA VAL A 368 -15.01 19.68 -35.22
C VAL A 368 -14.24 19.70 -36.54
N HIS A 369 -13.20 20.52 -36.63
CA HIS A 369 -12.23 20.44 -37.73
C HIS A 369 -11.13 19.44 -37.34
N ARG A 370 -10.73 18.54 -38.27
CA ARG A 370 -9.62 17.60 -38.02
C ARG A 370 -8.31 18.31 -37.69
N SER A 371 -8.07 19.47 -38.32
CA SER A 371 -6.89 20.32 -38.07
C SER A 371 -6.85 20.86 -36.63
N ARG A 372 -8.00 21.13 -36.02
CA ARG A 372 -8.14 21.76 -34.68
C ARG A 372 -8.97 20.92 -33.70
N ILE A 373 -8.82 19.59 -33.79
CA ILE A 373 -9.69 18.64 -33.10
C ILE A 373 -9.71 18.83 -31.57
N VAL A 374 -8.56 19.15 -30.98
CA VAL A 374 -8.42 19.35 -29.53
C VAL A 374 -9.07 20.66 -29.13
N GLU A 375 -8.83 21.73 -29.88
CA GLU A 375 -9.34 23.06 -29.59
C GLU A 375 -10.86 23.14 -29.74
N ASP A 376 -11.40 22.61 -30.83
CA ASP A 376 -12.83 22.57 -31.09
C ASP A 376 -13.56 21.64 -30.11
N GLY A 377 -12.94 20.49 -29.79
CA GLY A 377 -13.42 19.57 -28.77
C GLY A 377 -13.44 20.20 -27.38
N TYR A 378 -12.34 20.82 -26.96
CA TYR A 378 -12.22 21.53 -25.69
C TYR A 378 -13.27 22.63 -25.55
N ARG A 379 -13.42 23.50 -26.55
CA ARG A 379 -14.39 24.61 -26.53
C ARG A 379 -15.83 24.15 -26.31
N GLN A 380 -16.21 23.00 -26.85
CA GLN A 380 -17.58 22.49 -26.82
C GLN A 380 -17.85 21.55 -25.63
N LEU A 381 -16.84 20.81 -25.16
CA LEU A 381 -17.02 19.77 -24.14
C LEU A 381 -16.46 20.12 -22.76
N ALA A 382 -15.47 21.01 -22.65
CA ALA A 382 -14.80 21.27 -21.38
C ALA A 382 -15.74 21.87 -20.32
N LEU A 383 -16.76 22.62 -20.72
CA LEU A 383 -17.75 23.22 -19.82
C LEU A 383 -19.06 22.42 -19.74
N LEU A 384 -19.15 21.29 -20.44
CA LEU A 384 -20.35 20.44 -20.39
C LEU A 384 -20.54 19.95 -18.94
N PRO A 385 -21.75 19.90 -18.38
CA PRO A 385 -21.95 19.32 -17.06
C PRO A 385 -21.69 17.80 -17.07
N PRO A 386 -21.36 17.16 -15.94
CA PRO A 386 -21.10 15.72 -15.87
C PRO A 386 -22.25 14.86 -16.43
N GLN A 387 -23.50 15.29 -16.23
CA GLN A 387 -24.68 14.60 -16.80
C GLN A 387 -24.70 14.68 -18.34
N GLY A 388 -24.38 15.84 -18.91
CA GLY A 388 -24.27 16.01 -20.36
C GLY A 388 -23.15 15.15 -20.96
N LEU A 389 -22.02 15.05 -20.24
CA LEU A 389 -20.89 14.21 -20.67
C LEU A 389 -21.24 12.71 -20.63
N LYS A 390 -22.09 12.26 -19.71
CA LYS A 390 -22.62 10.88 -19.71
C LYS A 390 -23.56 10.60 -20.88
N GLY A 391 -24.23 11.63 -21.38
CA GLY A 391 -25.09 11.55 -22.56
C GLY A 391 -24.35 11.17 -23.85
N VAL A 392 -25.12 10.92 -24.92
CA VAL A 392 -24.55 10.56 -26.22
C VAL A 392 -23.89 11.80 -26.84
N ILE A 393 -22.59 11.71 -27.16
CA ILE A 393 -21.87 12.77 -27.87
C ILE A 393 -21.84 12.40 -29.35
N ARG A 394 -22.49 13.22 -30.17
CA ARG A 394 -22.47 13.12 -31.63
C ARG A 394 -21.40 14.05 -32.16
N VAL A 395 -20.57 13.56 -33.08
CA VAL A 395 -19.50 14.35 -33.68
C VAL A 395 -19.82 14.58 -35.16
N ARG A 396 -19.65 15.82 -35.61
CA ARG A 396 -19.71 16.20 -37.01
C ARG A 396 -18.35 16.76 -37.42
N PHE A 397 -17.65 16.05 -38.29
CA PHE A 397 -16.43 16.58 -38.89
C PHE A 397 -16.78 17.51 -40.05
N ILE A 398 -16.09 18.65 -40.10
CA ILE A 398 -16.23 19.65 -41.16
C ILE A 398 -14.87 19.99 -41.76
N ASN A 399 -14.86 20.26 -43.06
CA ASN A 399 -13.67 20.71 -43.76
C ASN A 399 -13.37 22.20 -43.51
N GLU A 400 -12.29 22.72 -44.08
CA GLU A 400 -11.88 24.13 -43.95
C GLU A 400 -12.93 25.13 -44.50
N GLN A 401 -13.84 24.68 -45.37
CA GLN A 401 -14.96 25.48 -45.88
C GLN A 401 -16.22 25.36 -45.00
N GLY A 402 -16.17 24.61 -43.90
CA GLY A 402 -17.30 24.38 -43.00
C GLY A 402 -18.36 23.42 -43.53
N LEU A 403 -18.06 22.68 -44.60
CA LEU A 403 -18.95 21.68 -45.17
C LEU A 403 -18.75 20.34 -44.48
N ASP A 404 -19.85 19.62 -44.30
CA ASP A 404 -19.88 18.29 -43.68
C ASP A 404 -18.97 17.32 -44.45
N GLU A 405 -18.02 16.72 -43.73
CA GLU A 405 -17.32 15.55 -44.23
C GLU A 405 -18.30 14.37 -44.25
N ALA A 406 -18.37 13.65 -45.37
CA ALA A 406 -19.27 12.51 -45.49
C ALA A 406 -18.84 11.39 -44.52
N GLY A 407 -19.48 11.33 -43.34
CA GLY A 407 -19.30 10.24 -42.38
C GLY A 407 -20.04 8.99 -42.83
N ILE A 408 -19.32 7.87 -42.97
CA ILE A 408 -19.88 6.60 -43.43
C ILE A 408 -20.62 5.86 -42.29
N ASP A 409 -20.27 6.12 -41.02
CA ASP A 409 -20.85 5.47 -39.84
C ASP A 409 -21.09 6.48 -38.70
N GLN A 410 -22.34 6.66 -38.25
CA GLN A 410 -22.65 7.55 -37.11
C GLN A 410 -22.09 7.06 -35.77
N ASP A 411 -21.89 5.74 -35.61
CA ASP A 411 -21.40 5.15 -34.36
C ASP A 411 -19.87 5.17 -34.22
N GLY A 412 -19.14 5.37 -35.34
CA GLY A 412 -17.68 5.40 -35.37
C GLY A 412 -17.06 6.79 -35.12
N VAL A 413 -17.79 7.87 -35.45
CA VAL A 413 -17.23 9.24 -35.48
C VAL A 413 -16.80 9.73 -34.11
N PHE A 414 -17.56 9.39 -33.06
CA PHE A 414 -17.18 9.77 -31.69
C PHE A 414 -15.92 9.04 -31.22
N LYS A 415 -15.79 7.76 -31.55
CA LYS A 415 -14.61 6.96 -31.22
C LYS A 415 -13.38 7.52 -31.92
N GLU A 416 -13.49 7.81 -33.22
CA GLU A 416 -12.43 8.46 -34.00
C GLU A 416 -12.01 9.79 -33.38
N PHE A 417 -12.98 10.67 -33.06
CA PHE A 417 -12.72 11.94 -32.41
C PHE A 417 -11.97 11.79 -31.08
N LEU A 418 -12.40 10.83 -30.25
CA LEU A 418 -11.82 10.56 -28.95
C LEU A 418 -10.36 10.08 -29.08
N GLU A 419 -10.12 9.10 -29.97
CA GLU A 419 -8.78 8.54 -30.21
C GLU A 419 -7.82 9.59 -30.78
N GLU A 420 -8.24 10.37 -31.78
CA GLU A 420 -7.41 11.42 -32.38
C GLU A 420 -7.13 12.57 -31.40
N SER A 421 -8.13 12.97 -30.60
CA SER A 421 -7.96 14.01 -29.58
C SER A 421 -6.96 13.57 -28.52
N ILE A 422 -7.12 12.35 -27.99
CA ILE A 422 -6.22 11.77 -27.00
C ILE A 422 -4.80 11.69 -27.56
N LYS A 423 -4.62 11.17 -28.78
CA LYS A 423 -3.31 11.07 -29.42
C LYS A 423 -2.60 12.42 -29.54
N LYS A 424 -3.33 13.48 -29.93
CA LYS A 424 -2.74 14.84 -29.99
C LYS A 424 -2.42 15.39 -28.62
N ILE A 425 -3.28 15.22 -27.62
CA ILE A 425 -3.05 15.80 -26.28
C ILE A 425 -1.85 15.17 -25.58
N PHE A 426 -1.62 13.87 -25.79
CA PHE A 426 -0.47 13.17 -25.22
C PHE A 426 0.83 13.34 -26.02
N ASP A 427 0.80 14.11 -27.11
CA ASP A 427 2.01 14.48 -27.84
C ASP A 427 2.90 15.37 -26.95
N PRO A 428 4.15 14.95 -26.65
CA PRO A 428 5.05 15.73 -25.80
C PRO A 428 5.35 17.14 -26.32
N SER A 429 5.15 17.40 -27.62
CA SER A 429 5.31 18.74 -28.21
C SER A 429 4.32 19.77 -27.66
N LEU A 430 3.18 19.34 -27.09
CA LEU A 430 2.25 20.23 -26.39
C LEU A 430 2.71 20.58 -24.96
N ASN A 431 3.78 19.96 -24.45
CA ASN A 431 4.30 20.18 -23.09
C ASN A 431 3.28 19.96 -21.95
N LEU A 432 2.18 19.25 -22.21
CA LEU A 432 1.25 18.82 -21.16
C LEU A 432 1.76 17.54 -20.48
N PHE A 433 2.30 16.61 -21.27
CA PHE A 433 2.86 15.36 -20.79
C PHE A 433 4.31 15.22 -21.22
N LYS A 434 5.08 14.52 -20.38
CA LYS A 434 6.45 14.10 -20.65
C LYS A 434 6.50 12.58 -20.67
N VAL A 435 7.54 12.05 -21.30
CA VAL A 435 7.77 10.62 -21.48
C VAL A 435 8.98 10.21 -20.63
N THR A 436 8.88 9.08 -19.93
CA THR A 436 10.00 8.46 -19.21
C THR A 436 10.98 7.79 -20.18
N SER A 437 12.10 7.27 -19.68
CA SER A 437 13.01 6.43 -20.48
C SER A 437 12.34 5.16 -21.03
N GLU A 438 11.26 4.69 -20.38
CA GLU A 438 10.46 3.51 -20.75
C GLU A 438 9.27 3.83 -21.66
N GLU A 439 9.25 5.01 -22.30
CA GLU A 439 8.14 5.46 -23.16
C GLU A 439 6.79 5.59 -22.43
N ARG A 440 6.81 5.87 -21.11
CA ARG A 440 5.59 6.05 -20.30
C ARG A 440 5.26 7.52 -20.06
N LEU A 441 3.98 7.86 -20.12
CA LEU A 441 3.48 9.24 -20.02
C LEU A 441 3.19 9.65 -18.57
N TYR A 442 3.58 10.87 -18.21
CA TYR A 442 3.23 11.54 -16.95
C TYR A 442 3.12 13.06 -17.14
N PRO A 443 2.40 13.79 -16.27
CA PRO A 443 2.25 15.24 -16.39
C PRO A 443 3.60 15.98 -16.41
N SER A 444 3.77 16.91 -17.34
CA SER A 444 5.01 17.71 -17.44
C SER A 444 5.12 18.66 -16.25
N PRO A 445 6.26 18.65 -15.51
CA PRO A 445 6.55 19.62 -14.45
C PRO A 445 6.58 21.07 -14.95
N THR A 446 6.79 21.27 -16.25
CA THR A 446 6.86 22.59 -16.89
C THR A 446 5.60 22.95 -17.68
N SER A 447 4.51 22.18 -17.50
CA SER A 447 3.22 22.46 -18.17
C SER A 447 2.67 23.84 -17.84
N TYR A 448 3.04 24.43 -16.69
CA TYR A 448 2.64 25.78 -16.27
C TYR A 448 3.13 26.89 -17.23
N LEU A 449 4.08 26.60 -18.13
CA LEU A 449 4.47 27.52 -19.19
C LEU A 449 3.34 27.77 -20.20
N GLN A 450 2.29 26.93 -20.17
CA GLN A 450 1.07 27.11 -20.92
C GLN A 450 -0.05 27.62 -20.00
N ASP A 451 -0.61 28.79 -20.31
CA ASP A 451 -1.58 29.50 -19.45
C ASP A 451 -2.81 28.66 -19.05
N ASN A 452 -3.28 27.77 -19.95
CA ASN A 452 -4.50 26.97 -19.75
C ASN A 452 -4.21 25.48 -19.41
N HIS A 453 -3.00 25.15 -18.95
CA HIS A 453 -2.60 23.75 -18.74
C HIS A 453 -3.50 22.98 -17.75
N LEU A 454 -3.95 23.62 -16.66
CA LEU A 454 -4.82 22.97 -15.66
C LEU A 454 -6.18 22.60 -16.26
N GLN A 455 -6.78 23.50 -17.04
CA GLN A 455 -8.06 23.24 -17.70
C GLN A 455 -7.93 22.16 -18.78
N LEU A 456 -6.78 22.09 -19.45
CA LEU A 456 -6.49 21.02 -20.39
C LEU A 456 -6.31 19.68 -19.68
N PHE A 457 -5.63 19.61 -18.53
CA PHE A 457 -5.56 18.39 -17.73
C PHE A 457 -6.95 17.92 -17.27
N GLU A 458 -7.81 18.84 -16.81
CA GLU A 458 -9.20 18.52 -16.46
C GLU A 458 -9.94 17.96 -17.67
N PHE A 459 -9.85 18.62 -18.83
CA PHE A 459 -10.48 18.17 -20.06
C PHE A 459 -10.01 16.75 -20.46
N VAL A 460 -8.71 16.48 -20.43
CA VAL A 460 -8.13 15.16 -20.69
C VAL A 460 -8.68 14.10 -19.74
N GLY A 461 -8.67 14.39 -18.44
CA GLY A 461 -9.20 13.47 -17.43
C GLY A 461 -10.67 13.14 -17.67
N ARG A 462 -11.46 14.14 -18.07
CA ARG A 462 -12.88 13.96 -18.43
C ARG A 462 -13.06 13.11 -19.69
N MET A 463 -12.23 13.30 -20.72
CA MET A 463 -12.27 12.51 -21.96
C MET A 463 -11.86 11.05 -21.71
N LEU A 464 -10.85 10.80 -20.89
CA LEU A 464 -10.47 9.44 -20.46
C LEU A 464 -11.60 8.79 -19.63
N GLY A 465 -12.22 9.54 -18.72
CA GLY A 465 -13.39 9.06 -17.97
C GLY A 465 -14.56 8.70 -18.89
N LYS A 466 -14.79 9.50 -19.94
CA LYS A 466 -15.78 9.20 -20.99
C LYS A 466 -15.43 7.95 -21.78
N ALA A 467 -14.16 7.74 -22.13
CA ALA A 467 -13.70 6.51 -22.79
C ALA A 467 -14.03 5.27 -21.95
N VAL A 468 -13.70 5.32 -20.65
CA VAL A 468 -14.01 4.25 -19.69
C VAL A 468 -15.52 4.03 -19.58
N TYR A 469 -16.32 5.10 -19.54
CA TYR A 469 -17.78 5.06 -19.47
C TYR A 469 -18.41 4.38 -20.70
N GLU A 470 -17.97 4.74 -21.90
CA GLU A 470 -18.48 4.15 -23.15
C GLU A 470 -17.92 2.75 -23.44
N GLY A 471 -16.83 2.37 -22.77
CA GLY A 471 -16.15 1.12 -23.04
C GLY A 471 -15.28 1.15 -24.28
N ILE A 472 -14.78 2.34 -24.60
CA ILE A 472 -13.78 2.56 -25.64
C ILE A 472 -12.41 2.34 -25.01
N VAL A 473 -11.64 1.44 -25.61
CA VAL A 473 -10.24 1.20 -25.21
C VAL A 473 -9.39 2.29 -25.85
N VAL A 474 -8.61 2.99 -25.03
CA VAL A 474 -7.64 4.01 -25.45
C VAL A 474 -6.25 3.55 -25.04
N ASP A 475 -5.33 3.57 -25.99
CA ASP A 475 -3.95 3.12 -25.78
C ASP A 475 -3.08 4.28 -25.31
N VAL A 476 -3.08 4.52 -23.99
CA VAL A 476 -2.27 5.56 -23.36
C VAL A 476 -1.35 4.91 -22.32
N PRO A 477 -0.04 4.80 -22.59
CA PRO A 477 0.90 4.11 -21.71
C PRO A 477 1.32 5.01 -20.54
N PHE A 478 0.42 5.24 -19.58
CA PHE A 478 0.76 6.02 -18.38
C PHE A 478 1.86 5.35 -17.55
N ALA A 479 2.71 6.17 -16.94
CA ALA A 479 3.69 5.72 -15.96
C ALA A 479 2.99 5.22 -14.69
N SER A 480 3.51 4.14 -14.09
CA SER A 480 2.92 3.51 -12.90
C SER A 480 2.83 4.49 -11.73
N PHE A 481 3.88 5.28 -11.52
CA PHE A 481 3.93 6.27 -10.43
C PHE A 481 2.84 7.33 -10.57
N PHE A 482 2.49 7.70 -11.81
CA PHE A 482 1.40 8.64 -12.07
C PHE A 482 0.04 7.99 -11.79
N LEU A 483 -0.16 6.74 -12.21
CA LEU A 483 -1.40 6.00 -11.91
C LEU A 483 -1.58 5.78 -10.40
N SER A 484 -0.51 5.51 -9.66
CA SER A 484 -0.52 5.41 -8.20
C SER A 484 -1.02 6.71 -7.53
N GLN A 485 -0.66 7.88 -8.08
CA GLN A 485 -1.19 9.19 -7.64
C GLN A 485 -2.67 9.36 -7.97
N VAL A 486 -3.09 9.02 -9.20
CA VAL A 486 -4.50 9.10 -9.64
C VAL A 486 -5.40 8.23 -8.76
N LEU A 487 -4.91 7.08 -8.29
CA LEU A 487 -5.63 6.18 -7.40
C LEU A 487 -5.61 6.62 -5.92
N GLY A 488 -4.96 7.74 -5.58
CA GLY A 488 -4.86 8.26 -4.21
C GLY A 488 -3.99 7.38 -3.31
N GLN A 489 -3.06 6.62 -3.87
CA GLN A 489 -2.32 5.58 -3.14
C GLN A 489 -1.01 6.08 -2.52
N THR A 490 -0.69 7.37 -2.65
CA THR A 490 0.60 7.97 -2.31
C THR A 490 0.71 8.53 -0.90
N THR A 491 -0.42 8.74 -0.21
CA THR A 491 -0.46 9.16 1.20
C THR A 491 -0.57 8.00 2.18
N GLN A 492 -0.54 6.75 1.69
CA GLN A 492 -0.69 5.54 2.50
C GLN A 492 0.61 4.73 2.47
N ALA A 493 0.78 3.81 3.43
CA ALA A 493 1.85 2.81 3.42
C ALA A 493 1.77 1.82 2.22
N LEU A 494 0.96 2.15 1.19
CA LEU A 494 0.75 1.39 -0.03
C LEU A 494 1.60 1.90 -1.21
N TYR A 495 2.42 2.93 -1.00
CA TYR A 495 3.32 3.50 -2.00
C TYR A 495 4.76 3.13 -1.68
N SER A 496 5.43 2.48 -2.63
CA SER A 496 6.87 2.24 -2.56
C SER A 496 7.56 3.22 -3.51
N CYS A 497 8.27 4.20 -2.97
CA CYS A 497 9.10 5.08 -3.79
C CYS A 497 10.20 4.30 -4.51
N VAL A 498 10.76 3.27 -3.87
CA VAL A 498 11.80 2.40 -4.42
C VAL A 498 11.35 1.68 -5.70
N ASP A 499 10.09 1.25 -5.75
CA ASP A 499 9.52 0.58 -6.93
C ASP A 499 9.25 1.52 -8.11
N GLU A 500 8.95 2.77 -7.82
CA GLU A 500 8.42 3.75 -8.78
C GLU A 500 9.52 4.66 -9.34
N LEU A 501 10.57 4.89 -8.55
CA LEU A 501 11.68 5.78 -8.89
C LEU A 501 12.46 5.35 -10.14
N PRO A 502 12.73 4.06 -10.44
CA PRO A 502 13.44 3.67 -11.66
C PRO A 502 12.79 4.21 -12.94
N SER A 503 11.45 4.23 -12.99
CA SER A 503 10.69 4.72 -14.16
C SER A 503 10.64 6.26 -14.18
N LEU A 504 10.68 6.93 -13.03
CA LEU A 504 10.66 8.39 -12.93
C LEU A 504 12.04 9.01 -13.18
N ASP A 505 13.07 8.49 -12.52
CA ASP A 505 14.45 8.96 -12.52
C ASP A 505 15.41 7.79 -12.20
N GLU A 506 15.89 7.14 -13.26
CA GLU A 506 16.79 5.98 -13.16
C GLU A 506 18.15 6.34 -12.52
N GLU A 507 18.65 7.55 -12.75
CA GLU A 507 19.95 7.99 -12.23
C GLU A 507 19.88 8.23 -10.72
N LEU A 508 18.81 8.88 -10.26
CA LEU A 508 18.56 9.04 -8.83
C LEU A 508 18.34 7.68 -8.16
N TYR A 509 17.55 6.79 -8.77
CA TYR A 509 17.37 5.43 -8.25
C TYR A 509 18.69 4.68 -8.11
N ARG A 510 19.55 4.71 -9.14
CA ARG A 510 20.86 4.06 -9.11
C ARG A 510 21.75 4.63 -8.01
N SER A 511 21.75 5.95 -7.83
CA SER A 511 22.54 6.64 -6.82
C SER A 511 22.09 6.29 -5.40
N LEU A 512 20.77 6.33 -5.13
CA LEU A 512 20.22 5.94 -3.84
C LEU A 512 20.43 4.45 -3.55
N SER A 513 20.26 3.59 -4.57
CA SER A 513 20.54 2.15 -4.46
C SER A 513 22.00 1.89 -4.13
N TYR A 514 22.93 2.68 -4.69
CA TYR A 514 24.35 2.59 -4.35
C TYR A 514 24.59 2.94 -2.88
N VAL A 515 24.06 4.07 -2.39
CA VAL A 515 24.20 4.50 -0.99
C VAL A 515 23.63 3.45 -0.03
N LYS A 516 22.43 2.94 -0.33
CA LYS A 516 21.76 1.90 0.46
C LYS A 516 22.64 0.66 0.63
N HIS A 517 23.20 0.14 -0.46
CA HIS A 517 24.03 -1.07 -0.46
C HIS A 517 25.51 -0.83 -0.18
N TYR A 518 25.93 0.42 0.01
CA TYR A 518 27.31 0.74 0.31
C TYR A 518 27.73 0.09 1.63
N LYS A 519 28.76 -0.75 1.57
CA LYS A 519 29.29 -1.51 2.71
C LYS A 519 30.37 -0.77 3.49
N GLY A 520 30.92 0.31 2.92
CA GLY A 520 31.90 1.17 3.57
C GLY A 520 31.25 2.17 4.52
N ASP A 521 32.00 3.19 4.91
CA ASP A 521 31.45 4.33 5.65
C ASP A 521 30.81 5.32 4.68
N VAL A 522 29.49 5.44 4.70
CA VAL A 522 28.74 6.37 3.85
C VAL A 522 29.17 7.82 4.05
N SER A 523 29.71 8.18 5.22
CA SER A 523 30.21 9.54 5.46
C SER A 523 31.39 9.90 4.55
N GLU A 524 32.12 8.92 4.01
CA GLU A 524 33.18 9.14 3.01
C GLU A 524 32.65 9.60 1.65
N LEU A 525 31.33 9.52 1.41
CA LEU A 525 30.69 10.01 0.19
C LEU A 525 30.39 11.52 0.23
N ASP A 526 30.66 12.20 1.36
CA ASP A 526 30.44 13.64 1.56
C ASP A 526 29.03 14.13 1.18
N LEU A 527 28.02 13.27 1.43
CA LEU A 527 26.61 13.58 1.16
C LEU A 527 25.98 14.34 2.33
N THR A 528 25.00 15.19 2.01
CA THR A 528 24.20 15.93 2.99
C THR A 528 22.71 15.70 2.75
N PHE A 529 21.86 16.03 3.73
CA PHE A 529 20.40 15.96 3.58
C PHE A 529 19.85 17.17 2.79
N SER A 530 20.35 17.37 1.58
CA SER A 530 19.89 18.41 0.66
C SER A 530 19.95 17.94 -0.80
N VAL A 531 19.15 18.56 -1.67
CA VAL A 531 19.10 18.27 -3.10
C VAL A 531 19.19 19.58 -3.89
N ASP A 532 19.97 19.56 -4.97
CA ASP A 532 20.08 20.67 -5.90
C ASP A 532 19.14 20.46 -7.09
N GLU A 533 18.32 21.47 -7.38
CA GLU A 533 17.41 21.48 -8.54
C GLU A 533 17.82 22.60 -9.51
N ASP A 534 17.95 22.29 -10.79
CA ASP A 534 18.15 23.31 -11.82
C ASP A 534 16.81 23.89 -12.28
N CYS A 535 16.49 25.08 -11.78
CA CYS A 535 15.30 25.83 -12.16
C CYS A 535 15.66 26.89 -13.22
N LEU A 536 15.55 26.54 -14.50
CA LEU A 536 15.78 27.44 -15.65
C LEU A 536 17.21 28.04 -15.69
N GLY A 537 18.23 27.22 -15.39
CA GLY A 537 19.63 27.61 -15.34
C GLY A 537 20.07 28.16 -13.99
N ARG A 538 19.17 28.21 -12.99
CA ARG A 538 19.48 28.59 -11.61
C ARG A 538 19.43 27.35 -10.72
N LEU A 539 20.58 26.98 -10.18
CA LEU A 539 20.68 25.93 -9.17
C LEU A 539 20.07 26.41 -7.84
N VAL A 540 19.06 25.71 -7.35
CA VAL A 540 18.37 25.95 -6.09
C VAL A 540 18.56 24.74 -5.19
N THR A 541 19.18 24.93 -4.02
CA THR A 541 19.36 23.83 -3.05
C THR A 541 18.22 23.78 -2.05
N HIS A 542 17.50 22.66 -2.04
CA HIS A 542 16.41 22.34 -1.14
C HIS A 542 16.92 21.44 0.01
N GLU A 543 16.64 21.81 1.26
CA GLU A 543 16.95 20.95 2.40
C GLU A 543 15.87 19.87 2.56
N LEU A 544 16.27 18.61 2.72
CA LEU A 544 15.34 17.49 2.92
C LEU A 544 14.78 17.45 4.35
N ILE A 545 15.56 17.98 5.30
CA ILE A 545 15.21 18.17 6.70
C ILE A 545 15.74 19.54 7.17
N PRO A 546 15.19 20.15 8.23
CA PRO A 546 15.70 21.40 8.76
C PRO A 546 17.19 21.33 9.12
N GLY A 547 18.02 22.18 8.51
CA GLY A 547 19.48 22.18 8.71
C GLY A 547 20.21 21.05 7.97
N GLY A 548 19.54 20.39 7.03
CA GLY A 548 20.05 19.23 6.30
C GLY A 548 21.33 19.49 5.52
N LYS A 549 21.60 20.73 5.08
CA LYS A 549 22.86 21.11 4.42
C LYS A 549 24.09 20.93 5.28
N ALA A 550 23.95 21.01 6.60
CA ALA A 550 25.05 20.86 7.56
C ALA A 550 25.12 19.44 8.14
N MET A 551 24.17 18.58 7.83
CA MET A 551 24.09 17.23 8.37
C MET A 551 24.66 16.23 7.36
N SER A 552 25.75 15.58 7.73
CA SER A 552 26.34 14.49 6.94
C SER A 552 25.42 13.27 6.94
N VAL A 553 25.35 12.61 5.79
CA VAL A 553 24.80 11.26 5.70
C VAL A 553 25.85 10.28 6.26
N THR A 554 25.40 9.30 7.03
CA THR A 554 26.17 8.28 7.72
C THR A 554 25.49 6.92 7.56
N ASN A 555 26.15 5.84 7.96
CA ASN A 555 25.53 4.51 7.93
C ASN A 555 24.28 4.37 8.80
N GLU A 556 24.13 5.20 9.83
CA GLU A 556 22.98 5.15 10.75
C GLU A 556 21.76 5.91 10.21
N ASN A 557 21.96 6.89 9.31
CA ASN A 557 20.91 7.79 8.85
C ASN A 557 20.67 7.77 7.31
N LYS A 558 21.42 6.96 6.55
CA LYS A 558 21.14 6.68 5.13
C LYS A 558 19.80 5.95 4.95
#